data_AF-A0A2E7N133-F1
#
_entry.id   AF-A0A2E7N133-F1
#
_cell.length_a   1.000
_cell.length_b   1.000
_cell.length_c   1.000
_cell.angle_alpha   90.00
_cell.angle_beta   90.00
_cell.angle_gamma   90.00
#
_symmetry.space_group_name_H-M   'P 1'
#
loop_
_entity.id
_entity.type
_entity.pdbx_description
1 polymer ?
#
loop_
_entity_poly.entity_id
_entity_poly.type
_entity_poly.pdbx_seq_one_letter_code
_entity_poly.pdbx_strand_id
1 'polypeptide(L)'
;MKIIVEKETKLVKFLLDDLVEIHPTPDHIMLNKNGKDIAKIACHNEDDCTVFRNIENAPEDYMGNKYTYEDGEFTLVDGWTDPLNEEQQIANQ
;
A
#
# COMPACT_ATOMS: atom_id res chain seq x y z
N MET A 1 2.38 -3.79 11.65
CA MET A 1 2.59 -3.37 10.25
C MET A 1 2.27 -1.89 10.07
N LYS A 2 2.76 -1.29 8.99
CA LYS A 2 2.39 0.05 8.52
C LYS A 2 1.81 -0.02 7.12
N ILE A 3 0.89 0.87 6.79
CA ILE A 3 0.32 0.98 5.44
C ILE A 3 0.37 2.41 4.93
N ILE A 4 0.44 2.54 3.61
CA ILE A 4 0.26 3.79 2.88
C ILE A 4 -1.02 3.65 2.06
N VAL A 5 -1.97 4.55 2.31
CA VAL A 5 -3.31 4.51 1.70
C VAL A 5 -3.52 5.76 0.86
N GLU A 6 -3.95 5.59 -0.38
CA GLU A 6 -4.32 6.69 -1.28
C GLU A 6 -5.62 7.35 -0.80
N LYS A 7 -5.63 8.67 -0.64
CA LYS A 7 -6.73 9.40 0.01
C LYS A 7 -8.03 9.34 -0.79
N GLU A 8 -7.95 9.40 -2.11
CA GLU A 8 -9.11 9.45 -2.99
C GLU A 8 -9.80 8.08 -3.09
N THR A 9 -9.04 7.04 -3.40
CA THR A 9 -9.57 5.70 -3.68
C THR A 9 -9.65 4.80 -2.45
N LYS A 10 -9.01 5.20 -1.35
CA LYS A 10 -8.78 4.39 -0.14
C LYS A 10 -7.95 3.13 -0.39
N LEU A 11 -7.33 3.00 -1.56
CA LEU A 11 -6.49 1.84 -1.88
C LEU A 11 -5.27 1.79 -0.98
N VAL A 12 -5.00 0.61 -0.46
CA VAL A 12 -3.73 0.30 0.20
C VAL A 12 -2.68 0.13 -0.89
N LYS A 13 -1.76 1.08 -0.99
CA LYS A 13 -0.70 1.09 -2.01
C LYS A 13 0.52 0.31 -1.55
N PHE A 14 0.82 0.39 -0.25
CA PHE A 14 1.96 -0.30 0.35
C PHE A 14 1.60 -0.86 1.73
N LEU A 15 2.03 -2.09 1.97
CA LEU A 15 2.09 -2.74 3.28
C LEU A 15 3.57 -2.95 3.63
N LEU A 16 4.00 -2.42 4.77
CA LEU A 16 5.41 -2.34 5.16
C LEU A 16 5.59 -2.83 6.61
N ASP A 17 6.76 -3.43 6.89
CA ASP A 17 7.13 -3.81 8.26
C ASP A 17 7.16 -2.62 9.21
N ASP A 18 6.93 -2.87 10.50
CA ASP A 18 6.99 -1.83 11.54
C ASP A 18 8.37 -1.18 11.68
N LEU A 19 9.43 -1.87 11.27
CA LEU A 19 10.80 -1.35 11.27
C LEU A 19 11.06 -0.35 10.13
N VAL A 20 10.17 -0.24 9.14
CA VAL A 20 10.31 0.73 8.06
C VAL A 20 9.77 2.07 8.53
N GLU A 21 10.62 3.09 8.52
CA GLU A 21 10.22 4.48 8.68
C GLU A 21 9.70 5.03 7.35
N ILE A 22 8.56 5.69 7.42
CA ILE A 22 7.87 6.26 6.25
C ILE A 22 7.88 7.77 6.46
N HIS A 23 8.50 8.48 5.53
CA HIS A 23 8.65 9.94 5.53
C HIS A 23 8.01 10.51 4.27
N PRO A 24 6.69 10.81 4.30
CA PRO A 24 6.05 11.57 3.24
C PRO A 24 6.65 12.98 3.14
N THR A 25 6.79 13.46 1.92
CA THR A 25 7.21 14.82 1.58
C THR A 25 6.28 15.37 0.50
N PRO A 26 6.34 16.66 0.14
CA PRO A 26 5.56 17.20 -0.98
C PRO A 26 5.81 16.53 -2.33
N ASP A 27 7.03 16.02 -2.59
CA ASP A 27 7.40 15.50 -3.90
C ASP A 27 7.34 13.98 -4.00
N HIS A 28 7.47 13.27 -2.87
CA HIS A 28 7.60 11.81 -2.82
C HIS A 28 7.48 11.27 -1.39
N ILE A 29 7.47 9.94 -1.23
CA ILE A 29 7.63 9.28 0.06
C ILE A 29 9.01 8.60 0.14
N MET A 30 9.79 8.91 1.17
CA MET A 30 11.05 8.24 1.48
C MET A 30 10.84 7.11 2.50
N LEU A 31 11.42 5.95 2.20
CA LEU A 31 11.43 4.79 3.09
C LEU A 31 12.83 4.61 3.68
N ASN A 32 12.89 4.54 5.00
CA ASN A 32 14.11 4.34 5.76
C ASN A 32 14.03 3.03 6.57
N LYS A 33 15.14 2.32 6.71
CA LYS A 33 15.25 1.17 7.63
C LYS A 33 16.61 1.20 8.31
N ASN A 34 16.61 1.22 9.65
CA ASN A 34 17.83 1.31 10.46
C ASN A 34 18.73 2.50 10.08
N GLY A 35 18.12 3.67 9.85
CA GLY A 35 18.83 4.91 9.51
C GLY A 35 19.43 4.96 8.10
N LYS A 36 19.00 4.07 7.19
CA LYS A 36 19.40 4.07 5.78
C LYS A 36 18.18 4.18 4.88
N ASP A 37 18.29 5.02 3.85
CA ASP A 37 17.31 5.08 2.77
C ASP A 37 17.30 3.73 2.03
N ILE A 38 16.12 3.11 1.95
CA ILE A 38 15.94 1.82 1.27
C ILE A 38 15.14 1.93 -0.02
N ALA A 39 14.25 2.92 -0.13
CA ALA A 39 13.46 3.16 -1.34
C ALA A 39 12.87 4.58 -1.36
N LYS A 40 12.55 5.03 -2.57
CA LYS A 40 11.78 6.23 -2.86
C LYS A 40 10.53 5.86 -3.65
N ILE A 41 9.35 6.19 -3.13
CA ILE A 41 8.10 6.06 -3.87
C ILE A 41 7.86 7.41 -4.56
N ALA A 42 8.11 7.47 -5.86
CA ALA A 42 8.06 8.71 -6.63
C ALA A 42 6.65 9.08 -7.14
N CYS A 43 5.70 8.14 -7.11
CA CYS A 43 4.34 8.35 -7.62
C CYS A 43 3.33 8.78 -6.54
N HIS A 44 3.76 8.88 -5.28
CA HIS A 44 2.93 9.26 -4.14
C HIS A 44 3.69 10.18 -3.20
N ASN A 45 2.97 11.04 -2.49
CA ASN A 45 3.50 12.08 -1.63
C ASN A 45 2.59 12.31 -0.40
N GLU A 46 2.83 13.36 0.37
CA GLU A 46 2.00 13.67 1.54
C GLU A 46 0.59 14.21 1.20
N ASP A 47 0.41 14.73 -0.02
CA ASP A 47 -0.85 15.32 -0.47
C ASP A 47 -1.85 14.25 -0.89
N ASP A 48 -1.40 13.15 -1.51
CA ASP A 48 -2.27 12.09 -2.04
C ASP A 48 -2.39 10.85 -1.15
N CYS A 49 -1.50 10.67 -0.17
CA CYS A 49 -1.49 9.49 0.70
C CYS A 49 -1.58 9.80 2.20
N THR A 50 -2.10 8.82 2.95
CA THR A 50 -2.12 8.80 4.42
C THR A 50 -1.35 7.58 4.90
N VAL A 51 -0.52 7.77 5.94
CA VAL A 51 0.23 6.68 6.57
C VAL A 51 -0.49 6.23 7.83
N PHE A 52 -0.88 4.96 7.89
CA PHE A 52 -1.40 4.35 9.10
C PHE A 52 -0.35 3.43 9.73
N ARG A 53 -0.30 3.44 11.06
CA ARG A 53 0.69 2.73 11.88
C ARG A 53 -0.03 1.77 12.83
N ASN A 54 0.71 0.79 13.34
CA ASN A 54 0.19 -0.22 14.27
C ASN A 54 -0.98 -1.01 13.69
N ILE A 55 -0.88 -1.38 12.41
CA ILE A 55 -1.84 -2.26 11.76
C ILE A 55 -1.56 -3.70 12.22
N GLU A 56 -2.54 -4.30 12.87
CA GLU A 56 -2.49 -5.68 13.40
C GLU A 56 -3.32 -6.67 12.58
N ASN A 57 -4.30 -6.19 11.81
CA ASN A 57 -5.24 -6.97 11.01
C ASN A 57 -4.93 -6.96 9.50
N ALA A 58 -3.66 -6.76 9.11
CA ALA A 58 -3.29 -6.75 7.70
C ALA A 58 -3.51 -8.15 7.07
N PRO A 59 -4.17 -8.26 5.89
CA PRO A 59 -4.34 -9.53 5.20
C PRO A 59 -3.00 -10.17 4.81
N GLU A 60 -2.84 -11.47 5.05
CA GLU A 60 -1.61 -12.21 4.72
C GLU A 60 -1.38 -12.35 3.21
N ASP A 61 -2.45 -12.31 2.43
CA ASP A 61 -2.46 -12.42 0.97
C ASP A 61 -2.51 -11.05 0.28
N TYR A 62 -2.06 -9.99 0.97
CA TYR A 62 -1.91 -8.66 0.42
C TYR A 62 -0.97 -8.68 -0.80
N MET A 63 -1.44 -8.14 -1.91
CA MET A 63 -0.65 -7.95 -3.11
C MET A 63 -1.19 -6.80 -3.95
N GLY A 64 -0.33 -5.82 -4.25
CA GLY A 64 -0.71 -4.65 -5.05
C GLY A 64 -1.95 -3.94 -4.49
N ASN A 65 -2.84 -3.51 -5.38
CA ASN A 65 -4.06 -2.76 -5.04
C ASN A 65 -5.25 -3.67 -4.66
N LYS A 66 -5.01 -4.78 -3.97
CA LYS A 66 -6.05 -5.79 -3.67
C LYS A 66 -7.08 -5.32 -2.64
N TYR A 67 -6.69 -4.42 -1.75
CA TYR A 67 -7.54 -3.97 -0.65
C TYR A 67 -7.65 -2.44 -0.59
N THR A 68 -8.82 -1.97 -0.16
CA THR A 68 -9.00 -0.63 0.42
C THR A 68 -8.87 -0.71 1.94
N TYR A 69 -8.59 0.43 2.58
CA TYR A 69 -8.58 0.56 4.03
C TYR A 69 -9.34 1.80 4.47
N GLU A 70 -10.42 1.60 5.21
CA GLU A 70 -11.28 2.65 5.74
C GLU A 70 -11.81 2.22 7.12
N ASP A 71 -11.96 3.17 8.03
CA ASP A 71 -12.50 2.95 9.39
C ASP A 71 -11.86 1.80 10.19
N GLY A 72 -10.58 1.49 9.91
CA GLY A 72 -9.85 0.43 10.61
C GLY A 72 -9.89 -0.94 9.92
N GLU A 73 -10.64 -1.07 8.82
CA GLU A 73 -10.96 -2.35 8.19
C GLU A 73 -10.41 -2.44 6.76
N PHE A 74 -9.96 -3.64 6.39
CA PHE A 74 -9.55 -3.96 5.02
C PHE A 74 -10.74 -4.51 4.25
N THR A 75 -11.02 -3.93 3.08
CA THR A 75 -12.07 -4.43 2.17
C THR A 75 -11.47 -4.83 0.84
N LEU A 76 -11.83 -6.00 0.32
CA LEU A 76 -11.37 -6.47 -0.98
C LEU A 76 -11.90 -5.54 -2.09
N VAL A 77 -11.03 -5.15 -3.00
CA VAL A 77 -11.41 -4.34 -4.17
C VAL A 77 -12.21 -5.22 -5.14
N ASP A 78 -13.43 -4.80 -5.45
CA ASP A 78 -14.27 -5.50 -6.44
C ASP A 78 -13.61 -5.50 -7.82
N GLY A 79 -13.65 -6.64 -8.50
CA GLY A 79 -12.99 -6.83 -9.79
C GLY A 79 -11.45 -6.85 -9.76
N TRP A 80 -10.81 -6.83 -8.59
CA TRP A 80 -9.36 -7.01 -8.52
C TRP A 80 -8.97 -8.37 -9.11
N THR A 81 -7.97 -8.35 -9.97
CA THR A 81 -7.41 -9.55 -10.62
C THR A 81 -5.96 -9.71 -10.20
N ASP A 82 -5.55 -10.94 -9.94
CA ASP A 82 -4.18 -11.24 -9.56
C ASP A 82 -3.23 -11.02 -10.75
N PRO A 83 -2.26 -10.07 -10.66
CA PRO A 83 -1.30 -9.80 -11.73
C PRO A 83 -0.27 -10.92 -11.94
N LEU A 84 -0.26 -11.95 -11.10
CA LEU A 84 0.58 -13.14 -11.25
C LEU A 84 -0.22 -14.38 -11.68
N ASN A 85 -1.56 -14.28 -11.73
CA ASN A 85 -2.40 -15.38 -12.18
C ASN A 85 -2.61 -15.33 -13.70
N GLU A 86 -1.77 -16.07 -14.43
CA GLU A 86 -1.80 -16.13 -15.90
C GLU A 86 -3.15 -16.60 -16.46
N GLU A 87 -3.84 -17.54 -15.80
CA GLU A 87 -5.16 -18.03 -16.25
C GLU A 87 -6.24 -16.94 -16.18
N GLN A 88 -6.23 -16.13 -15.11
CA GLN A 88 -7.14 -14.99 -14.97
C GLN A 88 -6.82 -13.86 -15.98
N GLN A 89 -5.55 -13.69 -16.34
CA GLN A 89 -5.15 -12.69 -17.34
C GLN A 89 -5.65 -13.04 -18.74
N ILE A 90 -5.66 -14.31 -19.11
CA ILE A 90 -6.14 -14.78 -20.41
C ILE A 90 -7.66 -14.71 -20.50
N ALA A 91 -8.39 -14.94 -19.40
CA ALA A 91 -9.85 -14.89 -19.37
C ALA A 91 -10.45 -13.47 -19.49
N ASN A 92 -9.65 -12.43 -19.21
CA ASN A 92 -10.07 -11.02 -19.23
C ASN A 92 -9.58 -10.24 -20.46
N GLN A 93 -8.97 -10.91 -21.45
CA GLN A 93 -8.60 -10.36 -22.77
C GLN A 93 -9.64 -10.69 -23.83
#